data_AF-A0A937C9I5-F1
#
_entry.id   AF-A0A937C9I5-F1
#
_cell.length_a   1.000
_cell.length_b   1.000
_cell.length_c   1.000
_cell.angle_alpha   90.00
_cell.angle_beta   90.00
_cell.angle_gamma   90.00
#
_symmetry.space_group_name_H-M   'P 1'
#
loop_
_entity.id
_entity.type
_entity.pdbx_description
1 polymer ?
#
loop_
_entity_poly.entity_id
_entity_poly.type
_entity_poly.pdbx_seq_one_letter_code
_entity_poly.pdbx_strand_id
1 'polypeptide(L)'
;MQQVQLNLISFTPVKTKLKFAFYPEKEPGMASIKWDKLFDEFPEGRDPAMQFYYCDFQSAREDAIEKEIELFHAVGFAKRYFNYLILNYFKRIDGAIVFPNFTKDVEVWFTDNDIRDPLYKVYNKFTLNVQYSSAVPKQFQVVLSYNGISKVLHTPIKQIMDFDTTKYTKVLCNGCIWHYEKTLPDDLKQQLENVYPVLNYDLKKEYDIYEELKKTNRYPEYLGKQEWFYNHYLNTPAFNRIIKLAPEGFYQVPNEKVYLVGKGNNILQFKNGTHINLVWAFLHTNHYMHILKVI
;
A
#
# COMPACT_ATOMS: atom_id res chain seq x y z
N MET A 1 8.04 30.58 -13.11
CA MET A 1 8.92 29.92 -12.12
C MET A 1 8.34 28.55 -11.87
N GLN A 2 9.15 27.49 -11.91
CA GLN A 2 8.63 26.15 -12.06
C GLN A 2 8.27 25.52 -10.69
N GLN A 3 6.99 25.35 -10.34
CA GLN A 3 6.56 24.77 -9.06
C GLN A 3 6.38 23.26 -9.20
N VAL A 4 7.12 22.48 -8.41
CA VAL A 4 7.08 21.01 -8.42
C VAL A 4 6.22 20.50 -7.27
N GLN A 5 5.21 19.69 -7.59
CA GLN A 5 4.37 19.01 -6.61
C GLN A 5 4.72 17.52 -6.59
N LEU A 6 4.79 16.90 -5.41
CA LEU A 6 4.98 15.47 -5.24
C LEU A 6 3.70 14.77 -4.78
N ASN A 7 3.56 13.48 -5.07
CA ASN A 7 2.41 12.64 -4.68
C ASN A 7 2.43 12.22 -3.21
N LEU A 8 2.89 13.13 -2.37
CA LEU A 8 3.23 12.90 -0.98
C LEU A 8 2.42 13.84 -0.11
N ILE A 9 1.83 13.32 0.96
CA ILE A 9 1.03 14.09 1.90
C ILE A 9 1.62 13.86 3.29
N SER A 10 2.08 14.93 3.92
CA SER A 10 2.56 14.87 5.30
C SER A 10 1.41 14.64 6.26
N PHE A 11 1.66 13.95 7.38
CA PHE A 11 0.67 13.80 8.43
C PHE A 11 1.31 13.75 9.82
N THR A 12 0.48 13.93 10.84
CA THR A 12 0.86 13.73 12.24
C THR A 12 -0.04 12.67 12.88
N PRO A 13 0.48 11.88 13.83
CA PRO A 13 -0.35 10.96 14.59
C PRO A 13 -1.41 11.72 15.40
N VAL A 14 -2.61 11.15 15.54
CA VAL A 14 -3.64 11.74 16.42
C VAL A 14 -3.18 11.76 17.88
N LYS A 15 -2.47 10.71 18.30
CA LYS A 15 -1.75 10.57 19.57
C LYS A 15 -0.33 10.09 19.29
N THR A 16 0.65 10.60 20.03
CA THR A 16 2.07 10.28 19.83
C THR A 16 2.55 9.10 20.68
N LYS A 17 1.89 8.86 21.82
CA LYS A 17 2.10 7.71 22.71
C LYS A 17 0.79 6.94 22.84
N LEU A 18 0.83 5.63 22.62
CA LEU A 18 -0.32 4.75 22.77
C LEU A 18 0.11 3.43 23.42
N LYS A 19 -0.83 2.83 24.16
CA LYS A 19 -0.69 1.48 24.71
C LYS A 19 -1.10 0.46 23.64
N PHE A 20 -0.28 -0.56 23.45
CA PHE A 20 -0.53 -1.65 22.51
C PHE A 20 -0.42 -3.00 23.22
N ALA A 21 -1.21 -3.97 22.76
CA ALA A 21 -1.17 -5.34 23.22
C ALA A 21 -0.18 -6.16 22.38
N PHE A 22 0.67 -6.93 23.06
CA PHE A 22 1.67 -7.81 22.47
C PHE A 22 1.48 -9.25 22.95
N TYR A 23 1.63 -10.20 22.04
CA TYR A 23 1.44 -11.62 22.30
C TYR A 23 2.73 -12.41 22.01
N PRO A 24 3.00 -13.49 22.76
CA PRO A 24 4.20 -14.31 22.56
C PRO A 24 4.10 -15.21 21.33
N GLU A 25 2.87 -15.56 20.90
CA GLU A 25 2.61 -16.45 19.77
C GLU A 25 2.09 -15.71 18.55
N LYS A 26 2.41 -16.24 17.37
CA LYS A 26 2.06 -15.61 16.10
C LYS A 26 0.71 -16.13 15.59
N GLU A 27 -0.26 -15.24 15.50
CA GLU A 27 -1.49 -15.50 14.76
C GLU A 27 -1.42 -14.92 13.33
N PRO A 28 -2.21 -15.46 12.38
CA PRO A 28 -2.36 -14.88 11.05
C PRO A 28 -2.73 -13.39 11.09
N GLY A 29 -2.04 -12.57 10.30
CA GLY A 29 -2.30 -11.13 10.21
C GLY A 29 -1.57 -10.26 11.23
N MET A 30 -0.88 -10.83 12.21
CA MET A 30 -0.14 -10.05 13.21
C MET A 30 1.18 -9.47 12.69
N ALA A 31 1.52 -8.28 13.17
CA ALA A 31 2.81 -7.65 13.00
C ALA A 31 3.83 -8.22 14.00
N SER A 32 4.96 -8.74 13.49
CA SER A 32 6.11 -9.18 14.29
C SER A 32 7.03 -8.04 14.68
N ILE A 33 7.44 -7.99 15.94
CA ILE A 33 8.33 -6.98 16.52
C ILE A 33 9.37 -7.67 17.39
N LYS A 34 10.64 -7.30 17.23
CA LYS A 34 11.71 -7.90 18.04
C LYS A 34 11.62 -7.40 19.49
N TRP A 35 11.85 -8.29 20.45
CA TRP A 35 11.73 -8.00 21.88
C TRP A 35 12.54 -6.79 22.34
N ASP A 36 13.74 -6.60 21.79
CA ASP A 36 14.68 -5.52 22.10
C ASP A 36 14.20 -4.14 21.64
N LYS A 37 13.05 -4.08 20.96
CA LYS A 37 12.32 -2.85 20.63
C LYS A 37 11.20 -2.53 21.61
N LEU A 38 10.89 -3.44 22.52
CA LEU A 38 9.77 -3.36 23.46
C LEU A 38 10.23 -3.38 24.93
N PHE A 39 11.28 -4.15 25.22
CA PHE A 39 11.77 -4.43 26.57
C PHE A 39 13.28 -4.19 26.65
N ASP A 40 13.74 -3.71 27.80
CA ASP A 40 15.16 -3.49 28.07
C ASP A 40 15.92 -4.81 28.24
N GLU A 41 15.24 -5.83 28.79
CA GLU A 41 15.76 -7.17 28.99
C GLU A 41 14.81 -8.21 28.38
N PHE A 42 15.37 -9.35 27.97
CA PHE A 42 14.59 -10.45 27.42
C PHE A 42 13.74 -11.06 28.55
N PRO A 43 12.42 -11.24 28.39
CA PRO A 43 11.57 -11.69 29.48
C PRO A 43 11.99 -13.06 30.05
N GLU A 44 12.11 -13.12 31.36
CA GLU A 44 12.54 -14.31 32.10
C GLU A 44 11.56 -15.48 31.88
N GLY A 45 12.09 -16.69 31.73
CA GLY A 45 11.29 -17.90 31.48
C GLY A 45 10.84 -18.10 30.02
N ARG A 46 11.18 -17.19 29.10
CA ARG A 46 10.95 -17.38 27.67
C ARG A 46 12.16 -18.06 27.00
N ASP A 47 11.89 -18.91 26.01
CA ASP A 47 12.93 -19.46 25.15
C ASP A 47 13.67 -18.32 24.40
N PRO A 48 15.01 -18.18 24.55
CA PRO A 48 15.81 -17.17 23.84
C PRO A 48 15.69 -17.23 22.30
N ALA A 49 15.26 -18.36 21.73
CA ALA A 49 14.95 -18.48 20.31
C ALA A 49 13.69 -17.68 19.91
N MET A 50 12.77 -17.43 20.84
CA MET A 50 11.54 -16.68 20.61
C MET A 50 11.75 -15.17 20.74
N GLN A 51 12.49 -14.60 19.78
CA GLN A 51 12.90 -13.20 19.82
C GLN A 51 11.80 -12.18 19.45
N PHE A 52 10.61 -12.63 19.07
CA PHE A 52 9.55 -11.77 18.54
C PHE A 52 8.30 -11.77 19.41
N TYR A 53 7.67 -10.61 19.49
CA TYR A 53 6.31 -10.43 19.95
C TYR A 53 5.43 -10.02 18.78
N TYR A 54 4.14 -10.29 18.91
CA TYR A 54 3.17 -10.12 17.84
C TYR A 54 2.06 -9.16 18.27
N CYS A 55 1.63 -8.29 17.36
CA CYS A 55 0.60 -7.27 17.62
C CYS A 55 -0.38 -7.23 16.44
N ASP A 56 -1.67 -7.23 16.73
CA ASP A 56 -2.77 -7.06 15.77
C ASP A 56 -3.35 -5.63 15.77
N PHE A 57 -2.82 -4.75 16.62
CA PHE A 57 -3.29 -3.38 16.86
C PHE A 57 -4.76 -3.29 17.34
N GLN A 58 -5.29 -4.37 17.89
CA GLN A 58 -6.61 -4.41 18.51
C GLN A 58 -6.51 -4.16 20.03
N SER A 59 -7.67 -4.14 20.69
CA SER A 59 -7.73 -4.11 22.14
C SER A 59 -7.09 -5.37 22.74
N ALA A 60 -6.52 -5.22 23.94
CA ALA A 60 -5.90 -6.32 24.67
C ALA A 60 -6.90 -7.48 24.86
N ARG A 61 -6.46 -8.68 24.51
CA ARG A 61 -7.12 -9.95 24.81
C ARG A 61 -6.45 -10.58 26.04
N GLU A 62 -6.93 -11.75 26.45
CA GLU A 62 -6.30 -12.54 27.52
C GLU A 62 -4.80 -12.76 27.21
N ASP A 63 -3.97 -12.73 28.25
CA ASP A 63 -2.51 -12.86 28.17
C ASP A 63 -1.75 -11.79 27.37
N ALA A 64 -2.41 -10.68 27.04
CA ALA A 64 -1.75 -9.55 26.39
C ALA A 64 -0.71 -8.88 27.30
N ILE A 65 0.50 -8.73 26.79
CA ILE A 65 1.51 -7.85 27.38
C ILE A 65 1.27 -6.45 26.84
N GLU A 66 0.77 -5.55 27.68
CA GLU A 66 0.52 -4.18 27.26
C GLU A 66 1.75 -3.29 27.46
N LYS A 67 2.18 -2.61 26.39
CA LYS A 67 3.32 -1.67 26.44
C LYS A 67 2.94 -0.34 25.79
N GLU A 68 3.33 0.75 26.42
CA GLU A 68 3.24 2.08 25.82
C GLU A 68 4.38 2.27 24.81
N ILE A 69 4.02 2.71 23.60
CA ILE A 69 4.96 2.96 22.51
C ILE A 69 4.85 4.42 22.07
N GLU A 70 6.01 5.08 22.00
CA GLU A 70 6.17 6.40 21.39
C GLU A 70 6.43 6.25 19.88
N LEU A 71 5.47 6.68 19.06
CA LEU A 71 5.44 6.38 17.62
C LEU A 71 6.63 6.97 16.85
N PHE A 72 7.14 8.13 17.28
CA PHE A 72 8.31 8.77 16.65
C PHE A 72 9.64 8.10 17.02
N HIS A 73 9.72 7.37 18.13
CA HIS A 73 10.90 6.56 18.49
C HIS A 73 10.85 5.16 17.88
N ALA A 74 9.64 4.63 17.65
CA ALA A 74 9.43 3.31 17.06
C ALA A 74 8.89 3.37 15.61
N VAL A 75 9.55 4.12 14.73
CA VAL A 75 9.07 4.42 13.36
C VAL A 75 8.67 3.18 12.56
N GLY A 76 9.47 2.10 12.61
CA GLY A 76 9.16 0.86 11.89
C GLY A 76 7.86 0.20 12.36
N PHE A 77 7.59 0.25 13.67
CA PHE A 77 6.33 -0.20 14.26
C PHE A 77 5.18 0.75 13.89
N ALA A 78 5.40 2.06 14.02
CA ALA A 78 4.42 3.09 13.70
C ALA A 78 3.92 3.00 12.26
N LYS A 79 4.80 2.73 11.28
CA LYS A 79 4.40 2.49 9.87
C LYS A 79 3.38 1.35 9.76
N ARG A 80 3.59 0.23 10.45
CA ARG A 80 2.66 -0.91 10.44
C ARG A 80 1.32 -0.55 11.09
N TYR A 81 1.37 0.19 12.20
CA TYR A 81 0.18 0.71 12.86
C TYR A 81 -0.64 1.64 11.94
N PHE A 82 0.01 2.57 11.24
CA PHE A 82 -0.68 3.45 10.30
C PHE A 82 -1.25 2.69 9.10
N ASN A 83 -0.52 1.72 8.54
CA ASN A 83 -1.06 0.84 7.51
C ASN A 83 -2.31 0.10 8.00
N TYR A 84 -2.30 -0.41 9.25
CA TYR A 84 -3.48 -1.03 9.86
C TYR A 84 -4.67 -0.05 9.96
N LEU A 85 -4.45 1.18 10.43
CA LEU A 85 -5.51 2.19 10.51
C LEU A 85 -6.10 2.53 9.15
N ILE A 86 -5.24 2.79 8.15
CA ILE A 86 -5.65 3.14 6.79
C ILE A 86 -6.42 1.97 6.15
N LEU A 87 -5.89 0.75 6.28
CA LEU A 87 -6.54 -0.46 5.76
C LEU A 87 -7.93 -0.66 6.36
N ASN A 88 -8.09 -0.52 7.67
CA ASN A 88 -9.39 -0.67 8.32
C ASN A 88 -10.36 0.47 8.01
N TYR A 89 -9.86 1.69 7.79
CA TYR A 89 -10.68 2.79 7.30
C TYR A 89 -11.31 2.43 5.94
N PHE A 90 -10.50 2.01 4.98
CA PHE A 90 -10.99 1.68 3.64
C PHE A 90 -11.87 0.43 3.61
N LYS A 91 -11.60 -0.58 4.46
CA LYS A 91 -12.47 -1.77 4.57
C LYS A 91 -13.91 -1.46 4.99
N ARG A 92 -14.15 -0.30 5.62
CA ARG A 92 -15.49 0.16 6.02
C ARG A 92 -16.23 0.91 4.92
N ILE A 93 -15.56 1.19 3.80
CA ILE A 93 -16.16 1.89 2.66
C ILE A 93 -16.78 0.83 1.75
N ASP A 94 -18.09 0.95 1.54
CA ASP A 94 -18.82 0.03 0.68
C ASP A 94 -18.30 0.07 -0.77
N GLY A 95 -18.23 -1.11 -1.39
CA GLY A 95 -17.69 -1.30 -2.74
C GLY A 95 -16.18 -1.11 -2.90
N ALA A 96 -15.43 -0.79 -1.85
CA ALA A 96 -13.98 -0.73 -1.89
C ALA A 96 -13.36 -2.15 -1.82
N ILE A 97 -12.41 -2.43 -2.72
CA ILE A 97 -11.57 -3.63 -2.60
C ILE A 97 -10.29 -3.22 -1.88
N VAL A 98 -9.96 -3.87 -0.77
CA VAL A 98 -8.88 -3.41 0.11
C VAL A 98 -8.01 -4.57 0.59
N PHE A 99 -6.72 -4.50 0.30
CA PHE A 99 -5.78 -5.55 0.68
C PHE A 99 -4.35 -4.99 0.81
N PRO A 100 -3.49 -5.62 1.62
CA PRO A 100 -2.07 -5.30 1.62
C PRO A 100 -1.42 -5.84 0.33
N ASN A 101 -0.66 -5.00 -0.36
CA ASN A 101 0.15 -5.46 -1.50
C ASN A 101 1.37 -6.28 -1.03
N PHE A 102 2.25 -6.67 -1.95
CA PHE A 102 3.44 -7.48 -1.62
C PHE A 102 4.44 -6.76 -0.69
N THR A 103 4.51 -5.42 -0.72
CA THR A 103 5.31 -4.60 0.21
C THR A 103 4.57 -4.30 1.51
N LYS A 104 3.34 -4.79 1.67
CA LYS A 104 2.43 -4.54 2.81
C LYS A 104 1.92 -3.09 2.89
N ASP A 105 1.95 -2.38 1.78
CA ASP A 105 1.26 -1.11 1.63
C ASP A 105 -0.22 -1.34 1.37
N VAL A 106 -1.04 -0.34 1.68
CA VAL A 106 -2.49 -0.47 1.51
C VAL A 106 -2.83 -0.24 0.04
N GLU A 107 -3.36 -1.28 -0.61
CA GLU A 107 -3.91 -1.17 -1.96
C GLU A 107 -5.44 -1.09 -1.87
N VAL A 108 -6.01 -0.09 -2.54
CA VAL A 108 -7.44 0.20 -2.55
C VAL A 108 -7.91 0.32 -3.98
N TRP A 109 -8.92 -0.44 -4.36
CA TRP A 109 -9.53 -0.34 -5.68
C TRP A 109 -10.98 0.13 -5.59
N PHE A 110 -11.32 1.07 -6.47
CA PHE A 110 -12.67 1.59 -6.63
C PHE A 110 -13.17 1.35 -8.04
N THR A 111 -14.45 1.00 -8.17
CA THR A 111 -15.07 0.78 -9.48
C THR A 111 -14.97 2.04 -10.33
N ASP A 112 -14.60 1.91 -11.60
CA ASP A 112 -14.77 2.96 -12.59
C ASP A 112 -16.15 2.81 -13.23
N ASN A 113 -17.13 3.59 -12.75
CA ASN A 113 -18.53 3.48 -13.19
C ASN A 113 -18.77 4.06 -14.60
N ASP A 114 -17.79 4.80 -15.14
CA ASP A 114 -17.86 5.37 -16.49
C ASP A 114 -17.62 4.29 -17.55
N ILE A 115 -16.96 3.18 -17.18
CA ILE A 115 -16.68 2.06 -18.07
C ILE A 115 -17.62 0.91 -17.74
N ARG A 116 -18.59 0.67 -18.64
CA ARG A 116 -19.51 -0.46 -18.57
C ARG A 116 -19.18 -1.45 -19.66
N ASP A 117 -18.74 -2.63 -19.27
CA ASP A 117 -18.44 -3.73 -20.16
C ASP A 117 -19.23 -4.97 -19.72
N PRO A 118 -19.86 -5.72 -20.64
CA PRO A 118 -20.68 -6.88 -20.31
C PRO A 118 -19.88 -8.08 -19.79
N LEU A 119 -18.56 -8.13 -20.04
CA LEU A 119 -17.69 -9.24 -19.65
C LEU A 119 -16.99 -8.98 -18.31
N TYR A 120 -16.56 -7.74 -18.07
CA TYR A 120 -15.79 -7.40 -16.88
C TYR A 120 -16.16 -6.06 -16.26
N LYS A 121 -15.81 -5.92 -14.99
CA LYS A 121 -15.86 -4.67 -14.23
C LYS A 121 -14.49 -4.03 -14.16
N VAL A 122 -14.42 -2.72 -14.34
CA VAL A 122 -13.16 -1.96 -14.27
C VAL A 122 -13.00 -1.33 -12.90
N TYR A 123 -11.77 -1.38 -12.39
CA TYR A 123 -11.40 -0.79 -11.11
C TYR A 123 -10.16 0.10 -11.26
N ASN A 124 -10.24 1.32 -10.73
CA ASN A 124 -9.09 2.21 -10.52
C ASN A 124 -8.31 1.75 -9.29
N LYS A 125 -7.00 1.56 -9.42
CA LYS A 125 -6.13 1.06 -8.35
C LYS A 125 -5.30 2.16 -7.72
N PHE A 126 -5.29 2.22 -6.41
CA PHE A 126 -4.50 3.17 -5.65
C PHE A 126 -3.65 2.44 -4.60
N THR A 127 -2.45 2.96 -4.33
CA THR A 127 -1.62 2.51 -3.22
C THR A 127 -1.34 3.68 -2.29
N LEU A 128 -1.50 3.44 -0.99
CA LEU A 128 -1.07 4.31 0.08
C LEU A 128 0.14 3.68 0.77
N ASN A 129 1.31 4.28 0.59
CA ASN A 129 2.56 3.84 1.19
C ASN A 129 2.96 4.79 2.32
N VAL A 130 3.04 4.28 3.55
CA VAL A 130 3.42 5.07 4.72
C VAL A 130 4.94 5.14 4.87
N GLN A 131 5.47 6.36 4.87
CA GLN A 131 6.88 6.68 4.99
C GLN A 131 7.16 7.59 6.18
N TYR A 132 8.44 7.69 6.53
CA TYR A 132 8.92 8.62 7.55
C TYR A 132 10.22 9.24 7.09
N SER A 133 10.33 10.56 7.21
CA SER A 133 11.53 11.34 6.92
C SER A 133 12.07 11.15 5.49
N SER A 134 11.20 11.04 4.48
CA SER A 134 11.61 10.94 3.07
C SER A 134 11.85 12.33 2.47
N ALA A 135 10.79 13.03 2.04
CA ALA A 135 10.93 14.37 1.44
C ALA A 135 10.95 15.50 2.48
N VAL A 136 10.34 15.27 3.65
CA VAL A 136 10.27 16.21 4.76
C VAL A 136 10.91 15.57 5.98
N PRO A 137 11.98 16.15 6.55
CA PRO A 137 12.69 15.57 7.68
C PRO A 137 11.79 15.35 8.89
N LYS A 138 12.00 14.22 9.57
CA LYS A 138 11.35 13.88 10.85
C LYS A 138 9.82 13.85 10.83
N GLN A 139 9.19 13.72 9.66
CA GLN A 139 7.74 13.72 9.52
C GLN A 139 7.22 12.41 8.90
N PHE A 140 6.04 11.96 9.33
CA PHE A 140 5.32 10.87 8.68
C PHE A 140 4.63 11.36 7.40
N GLN A 141 4.60 10.50 6.39
CA GLN A 141 4.13 10.85 5.06
C GLN A 141 3.34 9.67 4.47
N VAL A 142 2.30 9.96 3.71
CA VAL A 142 1.64 8.98 2.83
C VAL A 142 1.96 9.34 1.41
N VAL A 143 2.57 8.41 0.68
CA VAL A 143 2.69 8.49 -0.77
C VAL A 143 1.44 7.86 -1.39
N LEU A 144 0.69 8.66 -2.15
CA LEU A 144 -0.51 8.22 -2.87
C LEU A 144 -0.15 7.97 -4.33
N SER A 145 -0.22 6.72 -4.77
CA SER A 145 0.06 6.34 -6.16
C SER A 145 -1.20 5.82 -6.84
N TYR A 146 -1.43 6.24 -8.09
CA TYR A 146 -2.41 5.60 -8.96
C TYR A 146 -1.70 4.56 -9.84
N ASN A 147 -2.12 3.30 -9.75
CA ASN A 147 -1.46 2.16 -10.40
C ASN A 147 -2.20 1.71 -11.68
N GLY A 148 -2.98 2.63 -12.27
CA GLY A 148 -3.83 2.33 -13.43
C GLY A 148 -5.06 1.52 -13.05
N ILE A 149 -5.61 0.83 -14.05
CA ILE A 149 -6.84 0.05 -13.91
C ILE A 149 -6.56 -1.45 -13.75
N SER A 150 -7.54 -2.19 -13.25
CA SER A 150 -7.64 -3.64 -13.41
C SER A 150 -9.07 -4.03 -13.74
N LYS A 151 -9.19 -5.16 -14.44
CA LYS A 151 -10.46 -5.68 -14.93
C LYS A 151 -10.74 -6.99 -14.22
N VAL A 152 -11.96 -7.18 -13.76
CA VAL A 152 -12.40 -8.38 -13.05
C VAL A 152 -13.61 -8.93 -13.78
N LEU A 153 -13.60 -10.22 -14.13
CA LEU A 153 -14.75 -10.83 -14.81
C LEU A 153 -16.00 -10.74 -13.93
N HIS A 154 -17.16 -10.52 -14.55
CA HIS A 154 -18.44 -10.66 -13.86
C HIS A 154 -18.78 -12.13 -13.59
N THR A 155 -18.25 -13.04 -14.41
CA THR A 155 -18.44 -14.48 -14.28
C THR A 155 -17.51 -15.05 -13.21
N PRO A 156 -18.03 -15.73 -12.17
CA PRO A 156 -17.21 -16.42 -11.19
C PRO A 156 -16.61 -17.69 -11.78
N ILE A 157 -15.51 -18.17 -11.19
CA ILE A 157 -14.75 -19.34 -11.64
C ILE A 157 -15.65 -20.57 -11.85
N LYS A 158 -16.61 -20.81 -10.95
CA LYS A 158 -17.52 -21.96 -11.01
C LYS A 158 -18.32 -22.07 -12.32
N GLN A 159 -18.55 -20.94 -13.00
CA GLN A 159 -19.34 -20.87 -14.22
C GLN A 159 -18.48 -20.88 -15.50
N ILE A 160 -17.15 -20.85 -15.37
CA ILE A 160 -16.24 -20.90 -16.51
C ILE A 160 -16.04 -22.37 -16.90
N MET A 161 -16.51 -22.74 -18.09
CA MET A 161 -16.26 -24.06 -18.66
C MET A 161 -14.76 -24.24 -18.93
N ASP A 162 -14.24 -25.46 -18.77
CA ASP A 162 -12.82 -25.80 -18.99
C ASP A 162 -11.85 -24.92 -18.19
N PHE A 163 -12.16 -24.76 -16.90
CA PHE A 163 -11.40 -23.96 -15.95
C PHE A 163 -9.95 -24.45 -15.80
N ASP A 164 -9.04 -23.82 -16.56
CA ASP A 164 -7.60 -24.02 -16.44
C ASP A 164 -7.03 -23.11 -15.33
N THR A 165 -6.84 -23.67 -14.13
CA THR A 165 -6.31 -22.99 -12.95
C THR A 165 -4.99 -22.27 -13.21
N THR A 166 -4.17 -22.77 -14.15
CA THR A 166 -2.84 -22.23 -14.42
C THR A 166 -2.89 -20.81 -15.01
N LYS A 167 -4.01 -20.44 -15.63
CA LYS A 167 -4.23 -19.10 -16.20
C LYS A 167 -4.63 -18.06 -15.16
N TYR A 168 -5.03 -18.46 -13.96
CA TYR A 168 -5.55 -17.56 -12.94
C TYR A 168 -4.49 -17.22 -11.89
N THR A 169 -3.86 -16.06 -12.02
CA THR A 169 -2.89 -15.61 -11.00
C THR A 169 -3.58 -14.96 -9.82
N LYS A 170 -4.53 -14.05 -10.08
CA LYS A 170 -5.21 -13.23 -9.05
C LYS A 170 -6.72 -13.36 -9.18
N VAL A 171 -7.41 -13.36 -8.05
CA VAL A 171 -8.87 -13.42 -7.96
C VAL A 171 -9.39 -12.42 -6.94
N LEU A 172 -10.58 -11.89 -7.19
CA LEU A 172 -11.36 -11.12 -6.23
C LEU A 172 -12.30 -12.07 -5.50
N CYS A 173 -12.24 -12.06 -4.17
CA CYS A 173 -13.16 -12.78 -3.31
C CYS A 173 -13.35 -12.00 -2.00
N ASN A 174 -14.59 -11.81 -1.56
CA ASN A 174 -14.96 -11.10 -0.32
C ASN A 174 -14.28 -9.72 -0.16
N GLY A 175 -14.26 -8.92 -1.22
CA GLY A 175 -13.68 -7.57 -1.21
C GLY A 175 -12.15 -7.52 -1.09
N CYS A 176 -11.46 -8.65 -1.25
CA CYS A 176 -10.00 -8.75 -1.20
C CYS A 176 -9.46 -9.40 -2.48
N ILE A 177 -8.25 -8.99 -2.89
CA ILE A 177 -7.52 -9.66 -3.97
C ILE A 177 -6.60 -10.71 -3.38
N TRP A 178 -6.69 -11.92 -3.92
CA TRP A 178 -5.89 -13.07 -3.52
C TRP A 178 -5.09 -13.58 -4.69
N HIS A 179 -3.91 -14.13 -4.43
CA HIS A 179 -3.28 -15.03 -5.39
C HIS A 179 -3.99 -16.37 -5.31
N TYR A 180 -4.51 -16.86 -6.44
CA TYR A 180 -5.38 -18.04 -6.48
C TYR A 180 -4.73 -19.28 -5.84
N GLU A 181 -3.50 -19.62 -6.25
CA GLU A 181 -2.82 -20.79 -5.68
C GLU A 181 -2.13 -20.52 -4.33
N LYS A 182 -1.50 -19.34 -4.17
CA LYS A 182 -0.55 -19.08 -3.08
C LYS A 182 -1.18 -18.56 -1.80
N THR A 183 -2.24 -17.76 -1.89
CA THR A 183 -2.76 -17.03 -0.73
C THR A 183 -4.26 -17.12 -0.53
N LEU A 184 -5.02 -17.63 -1.51
CA LEU A 184 -6.45 -17.86 -1.34
C LEU A 184 -6.67 -18.96 -0.28
N PRO A 185 -7.38 -18.67 0.82
CA PRO A 185 -7.73 -19.66 1.84
C PRO A 185 -8.54 -20.84 1.28
N ASP A 186 -8.36 -22.03 1.85
CA ASP A 186 -8.99 -23.25 1.33
C ASP A 186 -10.51 -23.27 1.51
N ASP A 187 -11.04 -22.63 2.54
CA ASP A 187 -12.48 -22.40 2.73
C ASP A 187 -13.06 -21.53 1.59
N LEU A 188 -12.32 -20.50 1.14
CA LEU A 188 -12.73 -19.68 0.01
C LEU A 188 -12.56 -20.42 -1.33
N LYS A 189 -11.59 -21.32 -1.46
CA LYS A 189 -11.46 -22.19 -2.64
C LYS A 189 -12.65 -23.14 -2.82
N GLN A 190 -13.35 -23.48 -1.75
CA GLN A 190 -14.57 -24.30 -1.84
C GLN A 190 -15.80 -23.48 -2.31
N GLN A 191 -15.71 -22.15 -2.28
CA GLN A 191 -16.79 -21.23 -2.64
C GLN A 191 -16.54 -20.56 -4.00
N LEU A 192 -16.22 -21.35 -5.03
CA LEU A 192 -15.84 -20.84 -6.36
C LEU A 192 -16.91 -19.98 -7.04
N GLU A 193 -18.17 -20.07 -6.61
CA GLU A 193 -19.26 -19.15 -6.99
C GLU A 193 -19.02 -17.69 -6.61
N ASN A 194 -18.17 -17.44 -5.60
CA ASN A 194 -17.86 -16.10 -5.07
C ASN A 194 -16.41 -15.67 -5.40
N VAL A 195 -15.75 -16.39 -6.31
CA VAL A 195 -14.36 -16.14 -6.71
C VAL A 195 -14.33 -15.67 -8.16
N TYR A 196 -13.93 -14.40 -8.35
CA TYR A 196 -13.97 -13.74 -9.66
C TYR A 196 -12.56 -13.52 -10.20
N PRO A 197 -12.24 -13.99 -11.42
CA PRO A 197 -10.93 -13.78 -12.03
C PRO A 197 -10.57 -12.31 -12.23
N VAL A 198 -9.35 -11.93 -11.83
CA VAL A 198 -8.74 -10.67 -12.26
C VAL A 198 -8.02 -10.91 -13.58
N LEU A 199 -8.37 -10.16 -14.62
CA LEU A 199 -7.82 -10.34 -15.96
C LEU A 199 -6.33 -9.99 -16.02
N ASN A 200 -5.50 -11.02 -16.18
CA ASN A 200 -4.10 -10.92 -16.54
C ASN A 200 -3.93 -10.94 -18.07
N TYR A 201 -2.68 -10.98 -18.55
CA TYR A 201 -2.39 -10.96 -19.98
C TYR A 201 -2.98 -12.18 -20.73
N ASP A 202 -2.85 -13.38 -20.17
CA ASP A 202 -3.32 -14.61 -20.81
C ASP A 202 -4.84 -14.66 -20.91
N LEU A 203 -5.54 -14.29 -19.82
CA LEU A 203 -6.99 -14.18 -19.82
C LEU A 203 -7.48 -13.10 -20.79
N LYS A 204 -6.82 -11.94 -20.85
CA LYS A 204 -7.18 -10.91 -21.84
C LYS A 204 -7.09 -11.43 -23.27
N LYS A 205 -6.06 -12.23 -23.59
CA LYS A 205 -5.90 -12.83 -24.91
C LYS A 205 -7.00 -13.84 -25.22
N GLU A 206 -7.38 -14.65 -24.25
CA GLU A 206 -8.44 -15.67 -24.40
C GLU A 206 -9.82 -15.08 -24.66
N TYR A 207 -10.10 -13.91 -24.07
CA TYR A 207 -11.33 -13.15 -24.31
C TYR A 207 -11.22 -12.10 -25.43
N ASP A 208 -10.16 -12.14 -26.24
CA ASP A 208 -9.90 -11.19 -27.33
C ASP A 208 -9.95 -9.70 -26.89
N ILE A 209 -9.50 -9.42 -25.66
CA ILE A 209 -9.45 -8.07 -25.08
C ILE A 209 -8.13 -7.42 -25.46
N TYR A 210 -8.15 -6.61 -26.52
CA TYR A 210 -7.02 -5.81 -26.95
C TYR A 210 -7.07 -4.40 -26.38
N GLU A 211 -5.99 -3.97 -25.76
CA GLU A 211 -5.83 -2.60 -25.24
C GLU A 211 -4.85 -1.83 -26.12
N GLU A 212 -5.31 -0.72 -26.69
CA GLU A 212 -4.41 0.17 -27.43
C GLU A 212 -3.40 0.82 -26.49
N LEU A 213 -2.13 0.73 -26.87
CA LEU A 213 -1.06 1.43 -26.18
C LEU A 213 -1.16 2.93 -26.46
N LYS A 214 -1.78 3.68 -25.53
CA LYS A 214 -1.75 5.15 -25.56
C LYS A 214 -0.32 5.65 -25.37
N LYS A 215 0.26 6.22 -26.43
CA LYS A 215 1.57 6.91 -26.45
C LYS A 215 1.41 8.41 -26.12
N THR A 216 0.66 8.71 -25.08
CA THR A 216 0.42 10.09 -24.63
C THR A 216 1.03 10.31 -23.25
N ASN A 217 1.20 11.58 -22.87
CA ASN A 217 1.58 11.93 -21.51
C ASN A 217 0.49 11.49 -20.53
N ARG A 218 0.81 10.52 -19.66
CA ARG A 218 -0.11 9.96 -18.65
C ARG A 218 -0.16 10.74 -17.34
N TYR A 219 0.79 11.64 -17.11
CA TYR A 219 0.88 12.40 -15.85
C TYR A 219 -0.40 13.18 -15.52
N PRO A 220 -1.03 13.92 -16.46
CA PRO A 220 -2.27 14.65 -16.15
C PRO A 220 -3.43 13.73 -15.74
N GLU A 221 -3.56 12.57 -16.38
CA GLU A 221 -4.59 11.57 -16.02
C GLU A 221 -4.34 11.01 -14.62
N TYR A 222 -3.09 10.65 -14.32
CA TYR A 222 -2.70 10.10 -13.03
C TYR A 222 -2.92 11.13 -11.92
N LEU A 223 -2.51 12.38 -12.16
CA LEU A 223 -2.74 13.49 -11.25
C LEU A 223 -4.23 13.66 -10.97
N GLY A 224 -5.07 13.71 -12.01
CA GLY A 224 -6.52 13.84 -11.84
C GLY A 224 -7.13 12.71 -10.99
N LYS A 225 -6.69 11.46 -11.20
CA LYS A 225 -7.12 10.31 -10.39
C LYS A 225 -6.64 10.42 -8.93
N GLN A 226 -5.41 10.90 -8.70
CA GLN A 226 -4.86 11.10 -7.35
C GLN A 226 -5.55 12.25 -6.62
N GLU A 227 -5.83 13.38 -7.29
CA GLU A 227 -6.58 14.50 -6.74
C GLU A 227 -8.02 14.11 -6.41
N TRP A 228 -8.68 13.36 -7.30
CA TRP A 228 -10.00 12.80 -7.04
C TRP A 228 -9.98 11.93 -5.78
N PHE A 229 -9.04 10.98 -5.67
CA PHE A 229 -8.93 10.09 -4.52
C PHE A 229 -8.66 10.86 -3.22
N TYR A 230 -7.74 11.84 -3.27
CA TYR A 230 -7.42 12.69 -2.14
C TYR A 230 -8.67 13.43 -1.64
N ASN A 231 -9.39 14.11 -2.53
CA ASN A 231 -10.56 14.90 -2.16
C ASN A 231 -11.73 14.05 -1.67
N HIS A 232 -11.95 12.86 -2.24
CA HIS A 232 -13.10 12.01 -1.88
C HIS A 232 -12.87 11.18 -0.62
N TYR A 233 -11.64 10.72 -0.37
CA TYR A 233 -11.38 9.74 0.68
C TYR A 233 -10.40 10.18 1.76
N LEU A 234 -9.42 11.03 1.43
CA LEU A 234 -8.34 11.41 2.35
C LEU A 234 -8.60 12.75 3.04
N ASN A 235 -9.04 13.76 2.28
CA ASN A 235 -9.36 15.09 2.78
C ASN A 235 -10.76 15.13 3.41
N THR A 236 -11.04 14.20 4.32
CA THR A 236 -12.32 14.07 5.00
C THR A 236 -12.14 14.14 6.51
N PRO A 237 -13.15 14.62 7.27
CA PRO A 237 -13.10 14.56 8.72
C PRO A 237 -12.98 13.12 9.24
N ALA A 238 -13.55 12.14 8.54
CA ALA A 238 -13.49 10.73 8.92
C ALA A 238 -12.07 10.17 8.83
N PHE A 239 -11.35 10.44 7.74
CA PHE A 239 -9.96 10.03 7.59
C PHE A 239 -9.03 10.77 8.56
N ASN A 240 -9.25 12.08 8.77
CA ASN A 240 -8.44 12.87 9.70
C ASN A 240 -8.54 12.42 11.17
N ARG A 241 -9.55 11.61 11.53
CA ARG A 241 -9.66 10.97 12.86
C ARG A 241 -8.70 9.81 13.07
N ILE A 242 -8.15 9.21 12.00
CA ILE A 242 -7.18 8.12 12.12
C ILE A 242 -5.73 8.64 12.04
N ILE A 243 -5.45 9.57 11.13
CA ILE A 243 -4.17 10.29 11.00
C ILE A 243 -4.46 11.73 10.57
N LYS A 244 -3.80 12.72 11.17
CA LYS A 244 -4.04 14.15 10.88
C LYS A 244 -3.22 14.57 9.68
N LEU A 245 -3.83 14.65 8.50
CA LEU A 245 -3.16 15.12 7.29
C LEU A 245 -2.79 16.60 7.41
N ALA A 246 -1.69 16.98 6.76
CA ALA A 246 -1.30 18.37 6.62
C ALA A 246 -2.35 19.11 5.76
N PRO A 247 -2.81 20.31 6.18
CA PRO A 247 -3.88 21.03 5.48
C PRO A 247 -3.48 21.46 4.07
N GLU A 248 -2.19 21.57 3.79
CA GLU A 248 -1.64 21.92 2.48
C GLU A 248 -1.82 20.80 1.44
N GLY A 249 -2.13 19.57 1.88
CA GLY A 249 -2.34 18.42 1.01
C GLY A 249 -1.04 17.90 0.39
N PHE A 250 -0.99 17.84 -0.95
CA PHE A 250 0.18 17.36 -1.67
C PHE A 250 1.38 18.28 -1.48
N TYR A 251 2.53 17.69 -1.18
CA TYR A 251 3.75 18.40 -0.86
C TYR A 251 4.26 19.21 -2.05
N GLN A 252 4.39 20.52 -1.83
CA GLN A 252 5.01 21.46 -2.76
C GLN A 252 6.51 21.54 -2.45
N VAL A 253 7.35 21.26 -3.45
CA VAL A 253 8.80 21.36 -3.31
C VAL A 253 9.18 22.85 -3.22
N PRO A 254 9.94 23.28 -2.20
CA PRO A 254 10.43 24.64 -2.12
C PRO A 254 11.26 24.99 -3.37
N ASN A 255 11.07 26.20 -3.90
CA ASN A 255 11.68 26.63 -5.17
C ASN A 255 13.21 26.47 -5.17
N GLU A 256 13.84 26.76 -4.03
CA GLU A 256 15.29 26.62 -3.84
C GLU A 256 15.79 25.17 -3.96
N LYS A 257 14.90 24.17 -3.88
CA LYS A 257 15.23 22.74 -3.98
C LYS A 257 14.92 22.13 -5.35
N VAL A 258 14.17 22.79 -6.23
CA VAL A 258 13.71 22.24 -7.52
C VAL A 258 14.88 21.85 -8.44
N TYR A 259 16.02 22.55 -8.32
CA TYR A 259 17.23 22.29 -9.11
C TYR A 259 18.40 21.73 -8.28
N LEU A 260 18.15 21.37 -7.02
CA LEU A 260 19.18 20.80 -6.17
C LEU A 260 19.18 19.27 -6.25
N VAL A 261 20.33 18.73 -6.61
CA VAL A 261 20.59 17.29 -6.58
C VAL A 261 21.51 17.00 -5.40
N GLY A 262 21.19 15.96 -4.62
CA GLY A 262 22.05 15.52 -3.52
C GLY A 262 23.47 15.17 -4.02
N LYS A 263 24.48 15.39 -3.18
CA LYS A 263 25.88 15.08 -3.52
C LYS A 263 26.01 13.62 -3.95
N GLY A 264 26.44 13.37 -5.19
CA GLY A 264 26.59 12.02 -5.76
C GLY A 264 25.40 11.52 -6.59
N ASN A 265 24.21 12.11 -6.46
CA ASN A 265 23.01 11.71 -7.24
C ASN A 265 23.04 12.25 -8.68
N ASN A 266 23.96 13.16 -9.00
CA ASN A 266 24.23 13.68 -10.34
C ASN A 266 25.32 12.89 -11.08
N ILE A 267 25.85 11.81 -10.49
CA ILE A 267 26.82 10.94 -11.14
C ILE A 267 26.04 9.94 -12.00
N LEU A 268 25.90 10.25 -13.29
CA LEU A 268 25.32 9.34 -14.28
C LEU A 268 26.34 8.26 -14.66
N GLN A 269 25.91 7.00 -14.71
CA GLN A 269 26.73 5.89 -15.19
C GLN A 269 26.85 5.97 -16.72
N PHE A 270 28.03 6.30 -17.21
CA PHE A 270 28.35 6.12 -18.63
C PHE A 270 28.98 4.74 -18.85
N LYS A 271 28.71 4.15 -20.02
CA LYS A 271 29.05 2.77 -20.45
C LYS A 271 30.51 2.34 -20.21
N ASN A 272 31.43 3.28 -19.94
CA ASN A 272 32.86 3.04 -19.80
C ASN A 272 33.38 3.14 -18.35
N GLY A 273 32.53 2.90 -17.37
CA GLY A 273 32.93 2.45 -16.03
C GLY A 273 33.83 3.40 -15.26
N THR A 274 33.23 4.22 -14.41
CA THR A 274 33.80 4.50 -13.09
C THR A 274 32.67 4.84 -12.10
N HIS A 275 32.78 4.20 -10.93
CA HIS A 275 32.15 4.51 -9.64
C HIS A 275 30.76 3.90 -9.31
N ILE A 276 30.85 2.79 -8.55
CA ILE A 276 29.92 2.22 -7.54
C ILE A 276 29.02 1.06 -7.99
N ASN A 277 28.99 0.03 -7.12
CA ASN A 277 28.34 -1.27 -7.26
C ASN A 277 26.80 -1.18 -7.20
N LEU A 278 26.12 -1.66 -8.24
CA LEU A 278 24.67 -1.58 -8.49
C LEU A 278 23.77 -2.19 -7.40
N VAL A 279 24.29 -3.08 -6.56
CA VAL A 279 23.48 -3.81 -5.58
C VAL A 279 22.90 -2.90 -4.48
N TRP A 280 23.54 -1.78 -4.17
CA TRP A 280 23.12 -0.89 -3.08
C TRP A 280 22.16 0.23 -3.50
N ALA A 281 22.18 0.68 -4.76
CA ALA A 281 21.35 1.80 -5.23
C ALA A 281 19.88 1.43 -5.45
N PHE A 282 19.60 0.20 -5.90
CA PHE A 282 18.23 -0.29 -6.09
C PHE A 282 17.46 -0.55 -4.79
N LEU A 283 18.18 -0.72 -3.67
CA LEU A 283 17.57 -0.98 -2.37
C LEU A 283 17.05 0.28 -1.67
N HIS A 284 17.35 1.49 -2.16
CA HIS A 284 17.04 2.76 -1.48
C HIS A 284 16.19 3.75 -2.31
N THR A 285 15.80 3.40 -3.54
CA THR A 285 14.88 4.21 -4.33
C THR A 285 13.43 3.84 -4.02
N ASN A 286 12.70 4.78 -3.44
CA ASN A 286 11.25 4.69 -3.23
C ASN A 286 10.54 4.53 -4.59
N HIS A 287 10.08 3.33 -4.91
CA HIS A 287 9.45 2.98 -6.19
C HIS A 287 8.12 3.72 -6.47
N TYR A 288 7.61 4.49 -5.50
CA TYR A 288 6.29 5.11 -5.54
C TYR A 288 6.30 6.65 -5.61
N MET A 289 7.47 7.29 -5.48
CA MET A 289 7.54 8.75 -5.48
C MET A 289 7.58 9.30 -6.90
N HIS A 290 6.55 10.05 -7.26
CA HIS A 290 6.42 10.65 -8.59
C HIS A 290 6.26 12.17 -8.48
N ILE A 291 6.89 12.88 -9.41
CA ILE A 291 6.59 14.28 -9.67
C ILE A 291 5.19 14.33 -10.26
N LEU A 292 4.26 14.96 -9.55
CA LEU A 292 2.87 15.08 -9.94
C LEU A 292 2.64 16.16 -10.99
N LYS A 293 3.31 17.29 -10.80
CA LYS A 293 3.11 18.47 -11.63
C LYS A 293 4.37 19.31 -11.63
N VAL A 294 4.56 19.98 -12.75
CA VAL A 294 5.58 20.96 -12.99
C VAL A 294 4.83 22.17 -13.57
N ILE A 295 4.54 23.17 -12.73
CA ILE A 295 3.78 24.40 -13.09
C ILE A 295 4.76 25.44 -13.59
#